data_AF-A0A9W6GY14-F1
#
_entry.id   AF-A0A9W6GY14-F1
#
_cell.length_a   1.000
_cell.length_b   1.000
_cell.length_c   1.000
_cell.angle_alpha   90.00
_cell.angle_beta   90.00
_cell.angle_gamma   90.00
#
_symmetry.space_group_name_H-M   'P 1'
#
loop_
_entity.id
_entity.type
_entity.pdbx_description
1 polymer ?
#
loop_
_entity_poly.entity_id
_entity_poly.type
_entity_poly.pdbx_seq_one_letter_code
_entity_poly.pdbx_strand_id
1 'polypeptide(L)'
;MKADPWPKAGGGGMAEWSPIADERASALNERLEILRERNATIYAASDFCEAETLMRRVRREVAGELNIDAESDMDALDEKIASIEQRLRNSGKRSVKARS
;
A
#
# COMPACT_ATOMS: atom_id res chain seq x y z
N MET A 1 -35.02 -17.52 11.83
CA MET A 1 -33.69 -17.78 11.23
C MET A 1 -32.67 -17.14 12.15
N LYS A 2 -31.90 -17.93 12.90
CA LYS A 2 -30.81 -17.41 13.73
C LYS A 2 -29.62 -17.20 12.79
N ALA A 3 -29.17 -15.96 12.64
CA ALA A 3 -27.94 -15.66 11.93
C ALA A 3 -26.77 -16.33 12.64
N ASP A 4 -26.01 -17.15 11.91
CA ASP A 4 -24.81 -17.80 12.41
C ASP A 4 -23.82 -16.77 12.99
N PRO A 5 -23.13 -17.10 14.10
CA PRO A 5 -22.23 -16.16 14.75
C PRO A 5 -21.03 -15.91 13.84
N TRP A 6 -20.92 -14.67 13.38
CA TRP A 6 -19.69 -14.11 12.82
C TRP A 6 -18.51 -14.48 13.75
N PRO A 7 -17.35 -14.93 13.21
CA PRO A 7 -16.25 -15.39 14.03
C PRO A 7 -15.75 -14.26 14.95
N LYS A 8 -15.33 -14.62 16.17
CA LYS A 8 -14.76 -13.66 17.13
C LYS A 8 -13.60 -12.90 16.47
N ALA A 9 -13.57 -11.59 16.69
CA ALA A 9 -12.50 -10.71 16.21
C ALA A 9 -11.12 -11.29 16.60
N GLY A 10 -10.22 -11.37 15.61
CA GLY A 10 -8.84 -11.82 15.79
C GLY A 10 -8.41 -13.11 15.09
N GLY A 11 -9.29 -13.78 14.32
CA GLY A 11 -8.95 -15.06 13.68
C GLY A 11 -9.16 -15.09 12.17
N GLY A 12 -8.14 -14.70 11.40
CA GLY A 12 -7.85 -15.14 10.03
C GLY A 12 -9.01 -15.30 9.02
N GLY A 13 -9.02 -14.44 8.00
CA GLY A 13 -9.66 -14.81 6.72
C GLY A 13 -10.02 -13.65 5.80
N MET A 14 -10.36 -12.48 6.35
CA MET A 14 -10.86 -11.34 5.57
C MET A 14 -10.30 -9.98 6.02
N ALA A 15 -9.24 -9.96 6.84
CA ALA A 15 -8.64 -8.73 7.36
C ALA A 15 -8.20 -7.76 6.25
N GLU A 16 -7.77 -8.28 5.10
CA GLU A 16 -7.34 -7.49 3.95
C GLU A 16 -8.47 -6.74 3.22
N TRP A 17 -9.73 -7.12 3.47
CA TRP A 17 -10.95 -6.50 2.93
C TRP A 17 -11.65 -5.57 3.93
N SER A 18 -11.19 -5.52 5.19
CA SER A 18 -11.74 -4.61 6.18
C SER A 18 -11.34 -3.18 5.86
N PRO A 19 -12.21 -2.17 6.09
CA PRO A 19 -11.78 -0.78 6.07
C PRO A 19 -10.59 -0.60 7.00
N ILE A 20 -9.55 0.09 6.51
CA ILE A 20 -8.33 0.35 7.26
C ILE A 20 -8.71 1.31 8.40
N ALA A 21 -8.69 0.82 9.63
CA ALA A 21 -9.03 1.62 10.81
C ALA A 21 -7.93 2.63 11.16
N ASP A 22 -6.69 2.33 10.79
CA ASP A 22 -5.54 3.18 11.02
C ASP A 22 -5.45 4.30 9.95
N GLU A 23 -5.42 5.55 10.41
CA GLU A 23 -5.43 6.73 9.54
C GLU A 23 -4.17 6.81 8.67
N ARG A 24 -3.02 6.42 9.21
CA ARG A 24 -1.73 6.47 8.50
C ARG A 24 -1.69 5.41 7.40
N ALA A 25 -2.09 4.18 7.70
CA ALA A 25 -2.20 3.12 6.70
C ALA A 25 -3.22 3.47 5.61
N SER A 26 -4.33 4.15 5.96
CA SER A 26 -5.31 4.64 4.98
C SER A 26 -4.69 5.68 4.03
N ALA A 27 -3.95 6.66 4.56
CA ALA A 27 -3.26 7.67 3.75
C ALA A 27 -2.19 7.06 2.83
N LEU A 28 -1.43 6.07 3.30
CA LEU A 28 -0.46 5.35 2.48
C LEU A 28 -1.13 4.57 1.35
N ASN A 29 -2.30 3.97 1.62
CA ASN A 29 -3.09 3.29 0.60
C ASN A 29 -3.60 4.25 -0.49
N GLU A 30 -4.11 5.42 -0.11
CA GLU A 30 -4.52 6.46 -1.06
C GLU A 30 -3.36 6.90 -1.95
N ARG A 31 -2.18 7.12 -1.36
CA ARG A 31 -0.97 7.46 -2.13
C ARG A 31 -0.58 6.37 -3.13
N LEU A 32 -0.71 5.09 -2.77
CA LEU A 32 -0.48 3.99 -3.70
C LEU A 32 -1.45 3.99 -4.89
N GLU A 33 -2.74 4.25 -4.65
CA GLU A 33 -3.71 4.34 -5.74
C GLU A 33 -3.40 5.52 -6.68
N ILE A 34 -3.02 6.68 -6.16
CA ILE A 34 -2.56 7.82 -6.97
C ILE A 34 -1.34 7.43 -7.82
N LEU A 35 -0.39 6.68 -7.27
CA LEU A 35 0.77 6.21 -8.04
C LEU A 35 0.37 5.23 -9.14
N ARG A 36 -0.62 4.37 -8.89
CA ARG A 36 -1.19 3.47 -9.89
C ARG A 36 -1.78 4.25 -11.06
N GLU A 37 -2.61 5.26 -10.79
CA GLU A 37 -3.19 6.15 -11.80
C GLU A 37 -2.12 6.88 -12.62
N ARG A 38 -0.98 7.19 -11.99
CA ARG A 38 0.20 7.79 -12.65
C ARG A 38 1.06 6.77 -13.39
N ASN A 39 0.55 5.58 -13.67
CA ASN A 39 1.22 4.50 -14.39
C ASN A 39 2.50 3.97 -13.72
N ALA A 40 2.54 3.95 -12.38
CA ALA A 40 3.63 3.30 -11.63
C ALA A 40 3.79 1.82 -12.01
N THR A 41 2.69 1.15 -12.35
CA THR A 41 2.67 -0.24 -12.85
C THR A 41 3.46 -0.45 -14.15
N ILE A 42 3.73 0.62 -14.91
CA ILE A 42 4.50 0.57 -16.16
C ILE A 42 5.95 1.02 -15.91
N TYR A 43 6.13 2.18 -15.28
CA TYR A 43 7.44 2.83 -15.18
C TYR A 43 8.25 2.45 -13.93
N ALA A 44 7.60 1.81 -12.95
CA ALA A 44 8.17 1.38 -11.68
C ALA A 44 7.56 0.06 -11.20
N ALA A 45 7.24 -0.85 -12.14
CA ALA A 45 6.44 -2.06 -11.90
C ALA A 45 6.92 -2.91 -10.71
N SER A 46 8.23 -3.15 -10.59
CA SER A 46 8.82 -3.93 -9.49
C SER A 46 8.58 -3.27 -8.13
N ASP A 47 8.94 -1.99 -8.00
CA ASP A 47 8.77 -1.24 -6.76
C ASP A 47 7.29 -1.14 -6.38
N PHE A 48 6.41 -0.97 -7.36
CA PHE A 48 4.97 -0.90 -7.13
C PHE A 48 4.42 -2.24 -6.62
N CYS A 49 4.86 -3.36 -7.19
CA CYS A 49 4.47 -4.70 -6.72
C CYS A 49 4.96 -4.99 -5.29
N GLU A 50 6.18 -4.56 -4.97
CA GLU A 50 6.72 -4.64 -3.61
C GLU A 50 5.90 -3.78 -2.63
N ALA A 51 5.54 -2.56 -3.03
CA ALA A 51 4.74 -1.66 -2.21
C ALA A 51 3.30 -2.18 -1.99
N GLU A 52 2.65 -2.77 -3.00
CA GLU A 52 1.36 -3.45 -2.85
C GLU A 52 1.47 -4.63 -1.85
N THR A 53 2.58 -5.35 -1.88
CA THR A 53 2.83 -6.47 -0.95
C THR A 53 3.00 -5.99 0.48
N LEU A 54 3.79 -4.93 0.70
CA LEU A 54 3.93 -4.27 2.01
C LEU A 54 2.58 -3.75 2.51
N MET A 55 1.78 -3.11 1.66
CA MET A 55 0.46 -2.62 2.03
C MET A 55 -0.47 -3.73 2.52
N ARG A 56 -0.46 -4.91 1.86
CA ARG A 56 -1.23 -6.08 2.33
C ARG A 56 -0.76 -6.57 3.69
N ARG A 57 0.54 -6.49 3.97
CA ARG A 57 1.12 -6.88 5.26
C ARG A 57 0.72 -5.91 6.37
N VAL A 58 0.86 -4.61 6.13
CA VAL A 58 0.38 -3.55 7.04
C VAL A 58 -1.10 -3.75 7.38
N ARG A 59 -1.96 -4.02 6.39
CA ARG A 59 -3.40 -4.29 6.65
C ARG A 59 -3.61 -5.49 7.59
N ARG A 60 -2.81 -6.55 7.44
CA ARG A 60 -2.90 -7.74 8.29
C ARG A 60 -2.40 -7.46 9.70
N GLU A 61 -1.32 -6.71 9.84
CA GLU A 61 -0.71 -6.37 11.13
C GLU A 61 -1.58 -5.40 11.93
N VAL A 62 -2.12 -4.37 11.27
CA VAL A 62 -3.11 -3.44 11.88
C VAL A 62 -4.36 -4.20 12.32
N ALA A 63 -4.89 -5.10 11.50
CA ALA A 63 -6.05 -5.91 11.88
C ALA A 63 -5.76 -6.92 12.99
N GLY A 64 -4.49 -7.32 13.15
CA GLY A 64 -4.01 -8.19 14.22
C GLY A 64 -3.54 -7.44 15.48
N GLU A 65 -3.67 -6.10 15.51
CA GLU A 65 -3.19 -5.23 16.60
C GLU A 65 -1.69 -5.38 16.89
N LEU A 66 -0.89 -5.76 15.87
CA LEU A 66 0.56 -5.90 15.94
C LEU A 66 1.25 -4.55 15.67
N ASN A 67 1.08 -3.60 16.60
CA ASN A 67 1.39 -2.18 16.36
C ASN A 67 2.87 -1.91 16.01
N ILE A 68 3.83 -2.59 16.65
CA ILE A 68 5.27 -2.37 16.40
C ILE A 68 5.67 -2.84 14.99
N ASP A 69 5.17 -4.00 14.57
CA ASP A 69 5.45 -4.55 13.25
C ASP A 69 4.78 -3.69 12.17
N ALA A 70 3.53 -3.27 12.42
CA ALA A 70 2.78 -2.40 11.52
C ALA A 70 3.46 -1.03 11.32
N GLU A 71 4.00 -0.42 12.37
CA GLU A 71 4.73 0.85 12.28
C GLU A 71 5.99 0.73 11.42
N SER A 72 6.79 -0.31 11.65
CA SER A 72 8.00 -0.56 10.86
C SER A 72 7.69 -0.80 9.38
N ASP A 73 6.64 -1.58 9.09
CA ASP A 73 6.23 -1.86 7.71
C ASP A 73 5.59 -0.63 7.04
N MET A 74 4.93 0.25 7.81
CA MET A 74 4.44 1.55 7.33
C MET A 74 5.58 2.51 6.98
N ASP A 75 6.65 2.55 7.77
CA ASP A 75 7.85 3.34 7.46
C ASP A 75 8.52 2.84 6.17
N ALA A 76 8.71 1.52 6.06
CA ALA A 76 9.26 0.90 4.85
C ALA A 76 8.38 1.15 3.61
N LEU A 77 7.06 1.15 3.78
CA LEU A 77 6.11 1.47 2.71
C LEU A 77 6.24 2.94 2.26
N ASP A 78 6.37 3.88 3.20
CA ASP A 78 6.54 5.30 2.88
C ASP A 78 7.83 5.55 2.07
N GLU A 79 8.95 4.94 2.47
CA GLU A 79 10.21 5.00 1.72
C GLU A 79 10.07 4.44 0.30
N LYS A 80 9.34 3.32 0.16
CA LYS A 80 9.10 2.70 -1.15
C LYS A 80 8.26 3.60 -2.05
N ILE A 81 7.20 4.21 -1.50
CA ILE A 81 6.36 5.20 -2.20
C ILE A 81 7.22 6.38 -2.68
N ALA A 82 8.09 6.92 -1.82
CA ALA A 82 9.00 8.00 -2.20
C ALA A 82 9.96 7.62 -3.34
N SER A 83 10.49 6.38 -3.34
CA SER A 83 11.29 5.86 -4.45
C SER A 83 10.51 5.81 -5.77
N ILE A 84 9.27 5.31 -5.74
CA ILE A 84 8.40 5.24 -6.92
C ILE A 84 8.12 6.65 -7.48
N GLU A 85 7.78 7.60 -6.60
CA GLU A 85 7.57 9.00 -6.97
C GLU A 85 8.79 9.61 -7.65
N GLN A 86 9.99 9.31 -7.13
CA GLN A 86 11.25 9.78 -7.73
C GLN A 86 11.48 9.17 -9.12
N ARG A 87 11.21 7.87 -9.30
CA ARG A 87 11.32 7.20 -10.61
C ARG A 87 10.34 7.77 -11.63
N LEU A 88 9.08 7.98 -11.24
CA LEU A 88 8.07 8.58 -12.11
C LEU A 88 8.44 10.01 -12.54
N ARG A 89 8.96 10.83 -11.61
CA ARG A 89 9.48 12.17 -11.93
C ARG A 89 10.60 12.11 -12.97
N ASN A 90 11.52 11.15 -12.84
CA ASN A 90 12.64 11.00 -13.76
C ASN A 90 12.24 10.43 -15.14
N SER A 91 11.20 9.59 -15.20
CA SER A 91 10.65 9.07 -16.46
C SER A 91 9.91 10.15 -17.25
N GLY A 92 9.14 11.01 -16.56
CA GLY A 92 8.51 12.18 -17.19
C GLY A 92 9.52 13.12 -17.85
N LYS A 93 10.63 13.42 -17.14
CA LYS A 93 11.73 14.28 -17.66
C LYS A 93 12.42 13.69 -18.89
N ARG A 94 12.63 12.37 -18.95
CA ARG A 94 13.25 11.69 -20.10
C ARG A 94 12.37 11.78 -21.36
N SER A 95 11.05 11.75 -21.22
CA SER A 95 10.11 11.87 -22.36
C SER A 95 10.10 13.26 -23.01
N VAL A 96 10.50 14.30 -22.27
CA VAL A 96 10.57 15.68 -22.78
C VAL A 96 11.87 15.90 -23.54
N LYS A 97 13.00 15.41 -23.01
CA LYS A 97 14.31 15.56 -23.65
C LYS A 97 14.46 14.75 -24.96
N ALA A 98 13.72 13.65 -25.12
CA ALA A 98 13.73 12.86 -26.36
C ALA A 98 12.93 13.48 -27.52
N ARG A 99 12.20 14.58 -27.27
CA ARG A 99 11.36 15.29 -28.25
C ARG A 99 11.86 16.70 -28.60
N SER A 100 13.05 17.08 -28.12
CA SER A 100 13.72 18.36 -28.43
C SER A 100 14.94 18.16 -29.29
#